data_AF-A0A8I1RB93-F1
#
_entry.id   AF-A0A8I1RB93-F1
#
_cell.length_a   1.000
_cell.length_b   1.000
_cell.length_c   1.000
_cell.angle_alpha   90.00
_cell.angle_beta   90.00
_cell.angle_gamma   90.00
#
_symmetry.space_group_name_H-M   'P 1'
#
loop_
_entity.id
_entity.type
_entity.pdbx_description
1 polymer ?
#
loop_
_entity_poly.entity_id
_entity_poly.type
_entity_poly.pdbx_seq_one_letter_code
_entity_poly.pdbx_strand_id
1 'polypeptide(L)'
;MKTSTRIGLGLALGLAFSAPAWSDPVYWTDWTTVSTAAPGVSGTLTIGSDTVGVSFAGSYGFAQVSGGTNYWSPNAPYLSATVSNAPPAADIIALSTGGTATITFSQAVTDPLIALVSWNGNTVDFGVPIQILSYGAGYWGNGTPVLNAAGTGFFGSGEVHGVIRLPGTYTSISFTHTSENWHGFTVGVVGLGGPPGQVPEPLSLALLGIGLAGMALTRRR
;
A
#
# COMPACT_ATOMS: atom_id res chain seq x y z
N MET A 1 63.06 -35.12 15.91
CA MET A 1 61.80 -35.71 15.38
C MET A 1 60.62 -34.89 15.85
N LYS A 2 59.96 -34.23 14.88
CA LYS A 2 58.54 -33.84 14.77
C LYS A 2 57.86 -33.13 15.95
N THR A 3 57.89 -31.80 15.86
CA THR A 3 56.81 -30.89 16.28
C THR A 3 55.49 -31.33 15.64
N SER A 4 54.38 -31.31 16.38
CA SER A 4 53.05 -31.57 15.82
C SER A 4 52.04 -30.62 16.44
N THR A 5 51.96 -29.42 15.88
CA THR A 5 50.90 -28.45 16.13
C THR A 5 49.61 -28.96 15.49
N ARG A 6 48.61 -29.31 16.30
CA ARG A 6 47.28 -29.65 15.80
C ARG A 6 46.50 -28.37 15.57
N ILE A 7 46.35 -27.96 14.31
CA ILE A 7 45.41 -26.92 13.90
C ILE A 7 44.03 -27.59 13.83
N GLY A 8 43.19 -27.33 14.82
CA GLY A 8 41.77 -27.71 14.79
C GLY A 8 41.01 -26.73 13.91
N LEU A 9 40.63 -27.16 12.71
CA LEU A 9 39.75 -26.38 11.82
C LEU A 9 38.31 -26.55 12.29
N GLY A 10 37.83 -25.63 13.13
CA GLY A 10 36.43 -25.57 13.57
C GLY A 10 35.56 -24.98 12.46
N LEU A 11 34.81 -25.81 11.74
CA LEU A 11 33.81 -25.38 10.77
C LEU A 11 32.55 -24.95 11.56
N ALA A 12 32.39 -23.64 11.81
CA ALA A 12 31.18 -23.09 12.40
C ALA A 12 30.08 -23.02 11.33
N LEU A 13 29.16 -23.99 11.34
CA LEU A 13 27.98 -24.01 10.48
C LEU A 13 26.96 -22.98 11.01
N GLY A 14 26.97 -21.78 10.46
CA GLY A 14 25.97 -20.74 10.76
C GLY A 14 24.62 -21.12 10.16
N LEU A 15 23.69 -21.59 10.98
CA LEU A 15 22.28 -21.72 10.63
C LEU A 15 21.71 -20.32 10.39
N ALA A 16 21.57 -19.92 9.13
CA ALA A 16 20.81 -18.74 8.76
C ALA A 16 19.33 -19.03 9.00
N PHE A 17 18.82 -18.64 10.18
CA PHE A 17 17.38 -18.60 10.41
C PHE A 17 16.81 -17.44 9.59
N SER A 18 16.18 -17.77 8.46
CA SER A 18 15.27 -16.86 7.77
C SER A 18 14.09 -16.63 8.72
N ALA A 19 14.09 -15.52 9.45
CA ALA A 19 12.86 -15.09 10.11
C ALA A 19 11.80 -14.88 9.01
N PRO A 20 10.55 -15.34 9.21
CA PRO A 20 9.48 -14.98 8.29
C PRO A 20 9.43 -13.44 8.23
N ALA A 21 9.52 -12.87 7.03
CA ALA A 21 9.25 -11.45 6.86
C ALA A 21 7.74 -11.28 7.08
N TRP A 22 7.36 -10.77 8.23
CA TRP A 22 5.99 -10.34 8.46
C TRP A 22 5.79 -9.11 7.58
N SER A 23 4.91 -9.20 6.58
CA SER A 23 4.38 -8.00 5.93
C SER A 23 3.58 -7.28 6.99
N ASP A 24 4.01 -6.08 7.38
CA ASP A 24 3.19 -5.25 8.27
C ASP A 24 1.81 -5.04 7.63
N PRO A 25 0.74 -5.00 8.45
CA PRO A 25 -0.59 -4.68 7.96
C PRO A 25 -0.58 -3.31 7.28
N VAL A 26 -1.35 -3.21 6.20
CA VAL A 26 -1.64 -1.94 5.55
C VAL A 26 -2.65 -1.16 6.40
N TYR A 27 -2.41 0.14 6.50
CA TYR A 27 -3.28 1.05 7.24
C TYR A 27 -4.26 1.70 6.26
N TRP A 28 -5.50 1.20 6.24
CA TRP A 28 -6.58 1.79 5.46
C TRP A 28 -7.18 2.99 6.19
N THR A 29 -7.65 3.97 5.43
CA THR A 29 -8.35 5.14 5.97
C THR A 29 -9.71 4.72 6.52
N ASP A 30 -9.97 5.08 7.78
CA ASP A 30 -11.30 5.12 8.37
C ASP A 30 -11.93 6.47 8.01
N TRP A 31 -12.88 6.47 7.08
CA TRP A 31 -13.60 7.67 6.68
C TRP A 31 -14.71 7.92 7.70
N THR A 32 -14.81 9.15 8.20
CA THR A 32 -15.75 9.47 9.30
C THR A 32 -16.73 10.58 8.95
N THR A 33 -16.42 11.40 7.95
CA THR A 33 -17.18 12.62 7.64
C THR A 33 -17.44 12.71 6.13
N VAL A 34 -18.70 12.98 5.77
CA VAL A 34 -19.14 13.25 4.39
C VAL A 34 -19.61 14.69 4.28
N SER A 35 -19.17 15.40 3.25
CA SER A 35 -19.48 16.81 3.00
C SER A 35 -19.60 17.08 1.49
N THR A 36 -20.57 17.89 1.08
CA THR A 36 -20.60 18.36 -0.32
C THR A 36 -19.69 19.57 -0.55
N ALA A 37 -19.19 20.20 0.52
CA ALA A 37 -18.18 21.25 0.46
C ALA A 37 -16.77 20.65 0.56
N ALA A 38 -15.79 21.27 -0.10
CA ALA A 38 -14.40 20.80 -0.05
C ALA A 38 -13.77 21.03 1.36
N PRO A 39 -12.99 20.07 1.90
CA PRO A 39 -12.78 18.71 1.38
C PRO A 39 -14.04 17.84 1.52
N GLY A 40 -14.38 17.10 0.46
CA GLY A 40 -15.67 16.42 0.32
C GLY A 40 -15.85 15.20 1.22
N VAL A 41 -14.78 14.48 1.56
CA VAL A 41 -14.82 13.36 2.52
C VAL A 41 -13.57 13.43 3.37
N SER A 42 -13.68 13.19 4.67
CA SER A 42 -12.52 13.18 5.57
C SER A 42 -12.58 12.04 6.58
N GLY A 43 -11.40 11.66 7.04
CA GLY A 43 -11.17 10.50 7.88
C GLY A 43 -9.79 10.51 8.49
N THR A 44 -9.40 9.38 9.06
CA THR A 44 -8.08 9.21 9.66
C THR A 44 -7.51 7.82 9.39
N LEU A 45 -6.19 7.70 9.47
CA LEU A 45 -5.50 6.42 9.55
C LEU A 45 -4.64 6.42 10.82
N THR A 46 -4.56 5.29 11.51
CA THR A 46 -3.75 5.13 12.71
C THR A 46 -2.58 4.19 12.42
N ILE A 47 -1.36 4.69 12.55
CA ILE A 47 -0.12 3.93 12.32
C ILE A 47 0.65 3.88 13.63
N GLY A 48 0.64 2.72 14.31
CA GLY A 48 1.18 2.63 15.66
C GLY A 48 0.45 3.59 16.62
N SER A 49 1.16 4.58 17.15
CA SER A 49 0.59 5.63 18.01
C SER A 49 0.23 6.93 17.27
N ASP A 50 0.60 7.05 16.00
CA ASP A 50 0.37 8.25 15.20
C ASP A 50 -0.98 8.21 14.51
N THR A 51 -1.66 9.35 14.47
CA THR A 51 -2.91 9.53 13.73
C THR A 51 -2.67 10.51 12.59
N VAL A 52 -2.92 10.07 11.36
CA VAL A 52 -2.83 10.91 10.16
C VAL A 52 -4.24 11.25 9.71
N GLY A 53 -4.53 12.55 9.61
CA GLY A 53 -5.75 13.04 8.98
C GLY A 53 -5.70 12.84 7.47
N VAL A 54 -6.81 12.38 6.89
CA VAL A 54 -6.95 12.14 5.47
C VAL A 54 -8.15 12.91 4.95
N SER A 55 -7.97 13.62 3.84
CA SER A 55 -9.06 14.37 3.20
C SER A 55 -9.09 14.12 1.70
N PHE A 56 -10.27 13.83 1.17
CA PHE A 56 -10.55 13.73 -0.25
C PHE A 56 -11.21 15.01 -0.77
N ALA A 57 -10.76 15.48 -1.94
CA ALA A 57 -11.38 16.53 -2.70
C ALA A 57 -11.59 16.07 -4.15
N GLY A 58 -12.83 16.17 -4.63
CA GLY A 58 -13.24 15.76 -5.97
C GLY A 58 -14.76 15.59 -6.03
N SER A 59 -15.29 15.44 -7.23
CA SER A 59 -16.70 15.10 -7.43
C SER A 59 -16.94 13.64 -7.08
N TYR A 60 -17.96 13.35 -6.28
CA TYR A 60 -18.33 11.98 -5.90
C TYR A 60 -19.86 11.84 -5.89
N GLY A 61 -20.35 10.63 -6.14
CA GLY A 61 -21.76 10.29 -6.07
C GLY A 61 -22.22 9.98 -4.64
N PHE A 62 -21.45 9.16 -3.92
CA PHE A 62 -21.71 8.85 -2.51
C PHE A 62 -20.43 8.43 -1.78
N ALA A 63 -20.49 8.37 -0.45
CA ALA A 63 -19.47 7.74 0.38
C ALA A 63 -20.13 6.92 1.50
N GLN A 64 -19.54 5.78 1.87
CA GLN A 64 -19.92 5.02 3.06
C GLN A 64 -18.81 5.16 4.09
N VAL A 65 -19.13 5.84 5.20
CA VAL A 65 -18.24 6.15 6.33
C VAL A 65 -18.61 5.35 7.59
N SER A 66 -19.70 4.59 7.52
CA SER A 66 -20.11 3.65 8.57
C SER A 66 -21.17 2.69 8.03
N GLY A 67 -21.04 1.40 8.32
CA GLY A 67 -21.95 0.37 7.81
C GLY A 67 -22.04 0.33 6.28
N GLY A 68 -23.17 -0.16 5.77
CA GLY A 68 -23.44 -0.22 4.33
C GLY A 68 -23.06 -1.56 3.68
N THR A 69 -22.77 -1.50 2.39
CA THR A 69 -22.49 -2.67 1.57
C THR A 69 -20.99 -2.91 1.54
N ASN A 70 -20.55 -4.12 1.88
CA ASN A 70 -19.14 -4.47 1.75
C ASN A 70 -18.76 -4.73 0.29
N TYR A 71 -18.38 -3.69 -0.43
CA TYR A 71 -17.89 -3.77 -1.82
C TYR A 71 -16.49 -4.38 -1.95
N TRP A 72 -15.80 -4.58 -0.83
CA TRP A 72 -14.48 -5.20 -0.75
C TRP A 72 -14.54 -6.73 -0.65
N SER A 73 -15.74 -7.31 -0.78
CA SER A 73 -15.99 -8.74 -0.81
C SER A 73 -16.17 -9.25 -2.26
N PRO A 74 -15.49 -10.33 -2.67
CA PRO A 74 -14.49 -11.10 -1.92
C PRO A 74 -13.19 -10.31 -1.70
N ASN A 75 -12.44 -10.67 -0.65
CA ASN A 75 -11.20 -9.96 -0.29
C ASN A 75 -10.01 -10.25 -1.23
N ALA A 76 -10.05 -11.36 -1.98
CA ALA A 76 -8.92 -11.85 -2.76
C ALA A 76 -8.28 -10.82 -3.74
N PRO A 77 -9.03 -9.97 -4.46
CA PRO A 77 -8.45 -8.94 -5.33
C PRO A 77 -7.61 -7.90 -4.57
N TYR A 78 -7.86 -7.75 -3.27
CA TYR A 78 -7.28 -6.71 -2.43
C TYR A 78 -6.06 -7.18 -1.64
N LEU A 79 -5.62 -8.41 -1.84
CA LEU A 79 -4.49 -9.01 -1.14
C LEU A 79 -3.30 -9.22 -2.10
N SER A 80 -2.09 -9.04 -1.59
CA SER A 80 -0.84 -9.29 -2.31
C SER A 80 0.29 -9.59 -1.32
N ALA A 81 1.52 -9.79 -1.81
CA ALA A 81 2.69 -9.90 -0.95
C ALA A 81 2.96 -8.64 -0.11
N THR A 82 2.51 -7.47 -0.58
CA THR A 82 2.67 -6.17 0.10
C THR A 82 1.44 -5.79 0.93
N VAL A 83 0.26 -6.30 0.56
CA VAL A 83 -1.02 -5.92 1.17
C VAL A 83 -1.63 -7.16 1.83
N SER A 84 -1.47 -7.27 3.14
CA SER A 84 -1.86 -8.46 3.91
C SER A 84 -3.33 -8.44 4.37
N ASN A 85 -4.01 -7.30 4.27
CA ASN A 85 -5.41 -7.11 4.67
C ASN A 85 -6.18 -6.25 3.65
N ALA A 86 -7.40 -6.67 3.32
CA ALA A 86 -8.31 -5.88 2.49
C ALA A 86 -8.82 -4.64 3.25
N PRO A 87 -9.37 -3.64 2.55
CA PRO A 87 -10.08 -2.54 3.20
C PRO A 87 -11.15 -3.01 4.20
N PRO A 88 -11.44 -2.21 5.24
CA PRO A 88 -12.59 -2.44 6.11
C PRO A 88 -13.89 -2.57 5.31
N ALA A 89 -14.94 -3.15 5.91
CA ALA A 89 -16.19 -3.37 5.19
C ALA A 89 -16.93 -2.06 4.85
N ALA A 90 -16.82 -1.06 5.72
CA ALA A 90 -17.17 0.32 5.44
C ALA A 90 -15.97 1.02 4.76
N ASP A 91 -16.03 2.31 4.49
CA ASP A 91 -14.91 3.09 3.92
C ASP A 91 -14.76 2.98 2.40
N ILE A 92 -15.70 3.58 1.69
CA ILE A 92 -15.63 3.74 0.23
C ILE A 92 -16.09 5.13 -0.18
N ILE A 93 -15.40 5.71 -1.17
CA ILE A 93 -15.83 6.89 -1.90
C ILE A 93 -16.16 6.45 -3.32
N ALA A 94 -17.41 6.66 -3.75
CA ALA A 94 -17.88 6.33 -5.08
C ALA A 94 -17.86 7.57 -5.97
N LEU A 95 -17.03 7.54 -7.00
CA LEU A 95 -16.91 8.54 -8.05
C LEU A 95 -17.92 8.22 -9.16
N SER A 96 -18.29 9.21 -9.97
CA SER A 96 -19.23 9.02 -11.11
C SER A 96 -18.95 9.97 -12.25
N THR A 97 -18.67 11.24 -11.95
CA THR A 97 -18.26 12.24 -12.94
C THR A 97 -16.74 12.29 -13.03
N GLY A 98 -16.19 12.02 -14.21
CA GLY A 98 -14.76 12.13 -14.50
C GLY A 98 -14.18 13.50 -14.15
N GLY A 99 -12.93 13.51 -13.71
CA GLY A 99 -12.25 14.69 -13.22
C GLY A 99 -11.03 14.33 -12.39
N THR A 100 -10.58 15.29 -11.59
CA THR A 100 -9.44 15.11 -10.67
C THR A 100 -9.95 14.76 -9.28
N ALA A 101 -9.42 13.67 -8.74
CA ALA A 101 -9.54 13.29 -7.34
C ALA A 101 -8.21 13.57 -6.64
N THR A 102 -8.25 14.25 -5.50
CA THR A 102 -7.07 14.58 -4.69
C THR A 102 -7.26 14.05 -3.29
N ILE A 103 -6.23 13.40 -2.77
CA ILE A 103 -6.15 12.91 -1.39
C ILE A 103 -4.98 13.61 -0.73
N THR A 104 -5.23 14.23 0.40
CA THR A 104 -4.25 14.95 1.21
C THR A 104 -4.13 14.29 2.58
N PHE A 105 -2.90 14.18 3.06
CA PHE A 105 -2.53 13.62 4.35
C PHE A 105 -2.00 14.73 5.25
N SER A 106 -2.33 14.71 6.53
CA SER A 106 -1.86 15.72 7.51
C SER A 106 -0.36 15.64 7.79
N GLN A 107 0.29 14.55 7.40
CA GLN A 107 1.73 14.35 7.46
C GLN A 107 2.18 13.42 6.32
N ALA A 108 3.49 13.35 6.11
CA ALA A 108 4.04 12.50 5.07
C ALA A 108 3.75 11.01 5.34
N VAL A 109 3.35 10.29 4.30
CA VAL A 109 3.08 8.84 4.33
C VAL A 109 3.93 8.13 3.29
N THR A 110 4.25 6.86 3.54
CA THR A 110 5.01 6.01 2.64
C THR A 110 4.08 5.11 1.85
N ASP A 111 4.34 5.08 0.54
CA ASP A 111 3.69 4.22 -0.44
C ASP A 111 2.15 4.21 -0.33
N PRO A 112 1.46 5.32 -0.65
CA PRO A 112 0.01 5.33 -0.73
C PRO A 112 -0.52 4.21 -1.61
N LEU A 113 -1.62 3.62 -1.16
CA LEU A 113 -2.31 2.51 -1.80
C LEU A 113 -3.73 2.96 -2.16
N ILE A 114 -4.18 2.62 -3.36
CA ILE A 114 -5.54 2.84 -3.83
C ILE A 114 -6.20 1.48 -4.06
N ALA A 115 -7.20 1.15 -3.25
CA ALA A 115 -8.04 -0.02 -3.51
C ALA A 115 -9.19 0.37 -4.45
N LEU A 116 -9.45 -0.45 -5.47
CA LEU A 116 -10.36 -0.17 -6.57
C LEU A 116 -11.61 -1.06 -6.54
N VAL A 117 -12.78 -0.49 -6.84
CA VAL A 117 -14.05 -1.21 -7.02
C VAL A 117 -14.68 -0.78 -8.34
N SER A 118 -14.89 -1.72 -9.27
CA SER A 118 -15.67 -1.54 -10.51
C SER A 118 -15.13 -0.50 -11.51
N TRP A 119 -13.81 -0.36 -11.69
CA TRP A 119 -13.27 0.68 -12.60
C TRP A 119 -13.32 0.27 -14.08
N ASN A 120 -14.52 0.07 -14.63
CA ASN A 120 -14.72 -0.46 -15.97
C ASN A 120 -14.64 0.64 -17.05
N GLY A 121 -13.85 0.42 -18.10
CA GLY A 121 -13.66 1.41 -19.16
C GLY A 121 -12.95 2.69 -18.71
N ASN A 122 -12.44 2.74 -17.48
CA ASN A 122 -11.81 3.94 -16.96
C ASN A 122 -10.44 4.20 -17.59
N THR A 123 -10.13 5.46 -17.85
CA THR A 123 -8.75 5.91 -18.09
C THR A 123 -8.28 6.69 -16.88
N VAL A 124 -7.24 6.19 -16.21
CA VAL A 124 -6.74 6.76 -14.96
C VAL A 124 -5.29 7.18 -15.14
N ASP A 125 -4.92 8.36 -14.61
CA ASP A 125 -3.54 8.83 -14.57
C ASP A 125 -3.24 9.54 -13.25
N PHE A 126 -2.19 9.10 -12.57
CA PHE A 126 -1.71 9.66 -11.29
C PHE A 126 -0.64 10.73 -11.49
N GLY A 127 -0.08 10.87 -12.71
CA GLY A 127 1.04 11.76 -13.00
C GLY A 127 2.38 11.37 -12.36
N VAL A 128 2.40 10.26 -11.61
CA VAL A 128 3.58 9.68 -10.95
C VAL A 128 3.61 8.16 -11.20
N PRO A 129 4.79 7.52 -11.15
CA PRO A 129 4.87 6.07 -11.32
C PRO A 129 3.97 5.30 -10.36
N ILE A 130 3.30 4.27 -10.87
CA ILE A 130 2.45 3.37 -10.09
C ILE A 130 2.88 1.91 -10.23
N GLN A 131 2.39 1.07 -9.32
CA GLN A 131 2.49 -0.38 -9.39
C GLN A 131 1.10 -1.00 -9.19
N ILE A 132 0.71 -1.90 -10.08
CA ILE A 132 -0.46 -2.76 -9.86
C ILE A 132 0.00 -3.91 -8.97
N LEU A 133 -0.49 -3.96 -7.72
CA LEU A 133 -0.08 -4.99 -6.76
C LEU A 133 -0.93 -6.25 -6.85
N SER A 134 -2.22 -6.09 -7.12
CA SER A 134 -3.19 -7.17 -7.20
C SER A 134 -4.41 -6.75 -8.02
N TYR A 135 -5.08 -7.73 -8.61
CA TYR A 135 -6.40 -7.57 -9.22
C TYR A 135 -7.08 -8.95 -9.31
N GLY A 136 -8.40 -8.96 -9.49
CA GLY A 136 -9.15 -10.21 -9.62
C GLY A 136 -10.66 -10.02 -9.58
N ALA A 137 -11.38 -11.13 -9.42
CA ALA A 137 -12.83 -11.16 -9.28
C ALA A 137 -13.28 -10.45 -7.99
N GLY A 138 -13.97 -9.32 -8.11
CA GLY A 138 -14.53 -8.59 -6.98
C GLY A 138 -16.06 -8.57 -7.00
N TYR A 139 -16.63 -7.66 -6.22
CA TYR A 139 -18.07 -7.58 -5.97
C TYR A 139 -18.92 -7.52 -7.25
N TRP A 140 -18.46 -6.81 -8.27
CA TRP A 140 -19.22 -6.55 -9.50
C TRP A 140 -18.83 -7.46 -10.67
N GLY A 141 -17.75 -8.22 -10.54
CA GLY A 141 -17.31 -9.15 -11.57
C GLY A 141 -15.80 -9.18 -11.71
N ASN A 142 -15.34 -9.38 -12.94
CA ASN A 142 -13.94 -9.54 -13.27
C ASN A 142 -13.47 -8.38 -14.16
N GLY A 143 -12.25 -7.93 -13.91
CA GLY A 143 -11.58 -6.95 -14.74
C GLY A 143 -10.07 -6.98 -14.54
N THR A 144 -9.37 -6.33 -15.45
CA THR A 144 -7.91 -6.20 -15.42
C THR A 144 -7.53 -4.74 -15.61
N PRO A 145 -6.75 -4.15 -14.70
CA PRO A 145 -6.10 -2.86 -14.94
C PRO A 145 -4.92 -3.06 -15.91
N VAL A 146 -4.97 -2.38 -17.04
CA VAL A 146 -3.90 -2.42 -18.05
C VAL A 146 -3.02 -1.18 -17.89
N LEU A 147 -1.80 -1.37 -17.38
CA LEU A 147 -0.85 -0.26 -17.17
C LEU A 147 -0.61 0.52 -18.46
N ASN A 148 -0.61 1.85 -18.37
CA ASN A 148 -0.30 2.71 -19.51
C ASN A 148 1.21 2.64 -19.85
N ALA A 149 1.59 3.09 -21.05
CA ALA A 149 2.98 3.04 -21.50
C ALA A 149 3.94 3.88 -20.65
N ALA A 150 3.43 4.92 -19.99
CA ALA A 150 4.22 5.79 -19.11
C ALA A 150 4.44 5.20 -17.71
N GLY A 151 3.70 4.15 -17.34
CA GLY A 151 3.70 3.57 -16.00
C GLY A 151 3.08 4.48 -14.92
N THR A 152 2.31 5.49 -15.31
CA THR A 152 1.73 6.50 -14.39
C THR A 152 0.23 6.31 -14.15
N GLY A 153 -0.38 5.36 -14.85
CA GLY A 153 -1.83 5.21 -14.92
C GLY A 153 -2.23 3.88 -15.55
N PHE A 154 -3.53 3.65 -15.67
CA PHE A 154 -4.05 2.40 -16.24
C PHE A 154 -5.36 2.62 -17.03
N PHE A 155 -5.65 1.66 -17.90
CA PHE A 155 -6.95 1.50 -18.56
C PHE A 155 -7.70 0.34 -17.91
N GLY A 156 -8.95 0.57 -17.52
CA GLY A 156 -9.82 -0.45 -16.97
C GLY A 156 -10.46 -1.33 -18.05
N SER A 157 -10.19 -2.63 -18.03
CA SER A 157 -10.82 -3.61 -18.92
C SER A 157 -11.70 -4.56 -18.10
N GLY A 158 -13.04 -4.40 -18.18
CA GLY A 158 -13.99 -5.10 -17.31
C GLY A 158 -14.11 -4.48 -15.92
N GLU A 159 -14.76 -5.17 -14.99
CA GLU A 159 -14.98 -4.68 -13.61
C GLU A 159 -13.69 -4.75 -12.79
N VAL A 160 -12.87 -3.72 -12.88
CA VAL A 160 -11.56 -3.72 -12.22
C VAL A 160 -11.71 -3.60 -10.72
N HIS A 161 -11.21 -4.63 -10.03
CA HIS A 161 -10.98 -4.68 -8.59
C HIS A 161 -9.51 -4.97 -8.35
N GLY A 162 -8.90 -4.32 -7.35
CA GLY A 162 -7.47 -4.49 -7.10
C GLY A 162 -6.87 -3.43 -6.19
N VAL A 163 -5.54 -3.45 -6.06
CA VAL A 163 -4.78 -2.42 -5.33
C VAL A 163 -3.67 -1.88 -6.20
N ILE A 164 -3.61 -0.54 -6.29
CA ILE A 164 -2.53 0.22 -6.90
C ILE A 164 -1.66 0.80 -5.79
N ARG A 165 -0.34 0.78 -5.97
CA ARG A 165 0.64 1.46 -5.11
C ARG A 165 1.27 2.63 -5.84
N LEU A 166 1.48 3.72 -5.14
CA LEU A 166 2.28 4.88 -5.56
C LEU A 166 3.58 4.86 -4.76
N PRO A 167 4.69 4.29 -5.28
CA PRO A 167 5.92 4.18 -4.51
C PRO A 167 6.53 5.56 -4.20
N GLY A 168 6.89 5.80 -2.94
CA GLY A 168 7.51 7.05 -2.51
C GLY A 168 6.94 7.60 -1.22
N THR A 169 7.18 8.89 -0.97
CA THR A 169 6.69 9.60 0.21
C THR A 169 5.84 10.79 -0.23
N TYR A 170 4.63 10.88 0.31
CA TYR A 170 3.62 11.84 -0.15
C TYR A 170 2.91 12.50 1.03
N THR A 171 2.62 13.80 0.88
CA THR A 171 1.61 14.50 1.70
C THR A 171 0.32 14.72 0.92
N SER A 172 0.36 14.54 -0.41
CA SER A 172 -0.80 14.60 -1.28
C SER A 172 -0.56 13.72 -2.51
N ILE A 173 -1.61 13.07 -2.97
CA ILE A 173 -1.67 12.38 -4.26
C ILE A 173 -2.90 12.85 -5.03
N SER A 174 -2.82 12.82 -6.35
CA SER A 174 -3.95 13.13 -7.22
C SER A 174 -4.00 12.14 -8.36
N PHE A 175 -5.19 11.90 -8.89
CA PHE A 175 -5.37 11.19 -10.14
C PHE A 175 -6.54 11.75 -10.93
N THR A 176 -6.47 11.58 -12.25
CA THR A 176 -7.60 11.79 -13.14
C THR A 176 -8.32 10.47 -13.39
N HIS A 177 -9.62 10.53 -13.62
CA HIS A 177 -10.44 9.39 -14.02
C HIS A 177 -11.55 9.83 -14.98
N THR A 178 -12.19 8.87 -15.64
CA THR A 178 -13.31 9.13 -16.57
C THR A 178 -14.66 8.93 -15.88
N SER A 179 -15.73 9.31 -16.56
CA SER A 179 -17.10 9.13 -16.04
C SER A 179 -17.62 7.72 -16.30
N GLU A 180 -18.38 7.19 -15.34
CA GLU A 180 -19.25 6.02 -15.49
C GLU A 180 -20.41 6.10 -14.49
N ASN A 181 -21.25 5.06 -14.39
CA ASN A 181 -22.37 5.08 -13.43
C ASN A 181 -21.87 5.31 -12.00
N TRP A 182 -20.92 4.47 -11.57
CA TRP A 182 -20.02 4.78 -10.46
C TRP A 182 -18.86 3.78 -10.39
N HIS A 183 -17.76 4.21 -9.77
CA HIS A 183 -16.65 3.37 -9.35
C HIS A 183 -16.16 3.80 -7.98
N GLY A 184 -15.74 2.83 -7.18
CA GLY A 184 -15.35 3.06 -5.80
C GLY A 184 -13.86 3.02 -5.59
N PHE A 185 -13.38 3.78 -4.62
CA PHE A 185 -12.05 3.60 -4.08
C PHE A 185 -12.00 3.90 -2.59
N THR A 186 -10.92 3.42 -1.97
CA THR A 186 -10.43 3.91 -0.69
C THR A 186 -8.92 4.00 -0.74
N VAL A 187 -8.34 4.68 0.26
CA VAL A 187 -6.91 4.92 0.34
C VAL A 187 -6.34 4.29 1.60
N GLY A 188 -5.19 3.66 1.45
CA GLY A 188 -4.37 3.19 2.56
C GLY A 188 -2.92 3.57 2.37
N VAL A 189 -2.07 3.20 3.31
CA VAL A 189 -0.63 3.46 3.28
C VAL A 189 0.13 2.29 3.88
N VAL A 190 1.39 2.12 3.46
CA VAL A 190 2.28 1.11 4.06
C VAL A 190 2.85 1.60 5.39
N GLY A 191 2.96 2.91 5.58
CA GLY A 191 3.40 3.49 6.85
C GLY A 191 3.59 5.00 6.78
N LEU A 192 4.28 5.53 7.78
CA LEU A 192 4.64 6.95 7.84
C LEU A 192 5.84 7.26 6.94
N GLY A 193 5.80 8.45 6.33
CA GLY A 193 6.92 9.00 5.60
C GLY A 193 8.07 9.31 6.55
N GLY A 194 9.21 8.63 6.36
CA GLY A 194 10.46 9.03 6.99
C GLY A 194 10.98 10.37 6.43
N PRO A 195 11.95 11.01 7.11
CA PRO A 195 12.70 12.11 6.51
C PRO A 195 13.25 11.68 5.13
N PRO A 196 13.27 12.54 4.11
CA PRO A 196 13.78 12.18 2.79
C PRO A 196 15.19 11.58 2.91
N GLY A 197 15.31 10.27 2.59
CA GLY A 197 16.56 9.51 2.69
C GLY A 197 16.58 8.40 3.76
N GLN A 198 15.62 8.35 4.69
CA GLN A 198 15.43 7.17 5.56
C GLN A 198 14.39 6.23 4.94
N VAL A 199 14.83 5.38 4.03
CA VAL A 199 14.13 4.12 3.78
C VAL A 199 14.33 3.28 5.04
N PRO A 200 13.27 2.75 5.68
CA PRO A 200 13.44 1.79 6.76
C PRO A 200 14.33 0.66 6.25
N GLU A 201 15.55 0.55 6.78
CA GLU A 201 16.46 -0.51 6.36
C GLU A 201 15.76 -1.83 6.67
N PRO A 202 15.64 -2.74 5.69
CA PRO A 202 15.02 -4.03 5.96
C PRO A 202 15.79 -4.67 7.11
N LEU A 203 15.07 -5.26 8.07
CA LEU A 203 15.64 -5.90 9.27
C LEU A 203 16.75 -6.92 8.93
N SER A 204 16.82 -7.39 7.68
CA SER A 204 17.92 -8.18 7.14
C SER A 204 19.29 -7.48 7.21
N LEU A 205 19.37 -6.16 7.03
CA LEU A 205 20.62 -5.40 7.18
C LEU A 205 21.05 -5.30 8.65
N ALA A 206 20.09 -5.08 9.55
CA ALA A 206 20.35 -5.10 10.99
C ALA A 206 20.81 -6.49 11.44
N LEU A 207 20.17 -7.57 10.98
CA LEU A 207 20.56 -8.95 11.27
C LEU A 207 21.92 -9.32 10.65
N LEU A 208 22.21 -8.86 9.44
CA LEU A 208 23.52 -9.04 8.81
C LEU A 208 24.61 -8.32 9.62
N GLY A 209 24.35 -7.09 10.07
CA GLY A 209 25.24 -6.33 10.94
C GLY A 209 25.51 -7.04 12.27
N ILE A 210 24.47 -7.54 12.93
CA ILE A 210 24.59 -8.32 14.17
C ILE A 210 25.33 -9.64 13.93
N GLY A 211 25.04 -10.35 12.83
CA GLY A 211 25.71 -11.58 12.44
C GLY A 211 27.22 -11.39 12.21
N LEU A 212 27.61 -10.33 11.50
CA LEU A 212 29.01 -9.96 11.28
C LEU A 212 29.71 -9.58 12.59
N ALA A 213 29.06 -8.81 13.47
CA ALA A 213 29.59 -8.45 14.78
C ALA A 213 29.80 -9.68 15.68
N GLY A 214 28.84 -10.62 15.68
CA GLY A 214 28.95 -11.90 16.38
C GLY A 214 30.16 -12.71 15.90
N MET A 215 30.36 -12.82 14.58
CA MET A 215 31.52 -13.52 13.99
C MET A 215 32.86 -12.87 14.37
N ALA A 216 32.92 -11.53 14.41
CA ALA A 216 34.14 -10.81 14.82
C ALA A 216 34.50 -11.04 16.29
N LEU A 217 33.51 -11.16 17.17
CA LEU A 217 33.71 -11.47 18.60
C LEU A 217 34.17 -12.92 18.81
N THR A 218 33.68 -13.87 18.02
CA THR A 218 34.13 -15.28 18.08
C THR A 218 35.55 -15.48 17.56
N ARG A 219 36.04 -14.61 16.66
CA ARG A 219 37.40 -14.70 16.10
C ARG A 219 38.51 -14.19 17.04
N ARG A 220 38.12 -13.52 18.13
CA ARG A 220 39.04 -12.96 19.15
C ARG A 220 39.19 -13.85 20.40
N ARG A 221 38.57 -15.02 20.41
CA ARG A 221 38.78 -16.09 21.40
C ARG A 221 39.56 -17.22 20.76
#